data_AF-A0A251US65-F1
#
_entry.id   AF-A0A251US65-F1
#
_cell.length_a   1.000
_cell.length_b   1.000
_cell.length_c   1.000
_cell.angle_alpha   90.00
_cell.angle_beta   90.00
_cell.angle_gamma   90.00
#
_symmetry.space_group_name_H-M   'P 1'
#
loop_
_entity.id
_entity.type
_entity.pdbx_description
1 polymer ?
#
loop_
_entity_poly.entity_id
_entity_poly.type
_entity_poly.pdbx_seq_one_letter_code
_entity_poly.pdbx_strand_id
1 'polypeptide(L)'
;MQTSSFNLSNSTANLKPHRLNPTYLPSPLKSSVNFRPITPKLPLICCSSSPRNLGHWISTPSPVPERQSDGFEVKAASVPDSADGGDAAALKKSKLMETVVLGSLFGLWYLFNIYFNIYNKQVLKVFPNPITVTTVQFAVGSVIVFLMWTLNLHKRPKISGAQLLAILPLAMVHTLGNLFTNMSLGKVAVSFTHTIKAMEPFFSVVLSAMFLGEMPTPWVVTSLLPIAGGVALASMTEASFNWAGFWSAMASNLSNQSRNVLSKKFMVKKEESLDNITLFSVITIMSFFLLAPVTLLTEGVRVTPAYLQSAGLNVKQVYIRSLLAAICFHAYQQVSYMILQRVSPVTHSVGNCVKRVVVIVTSVLFFRTPVSPINSIGTGVALAGVFLYSQVKRIKPKKA
;
A
#
# COMPACT_ATOMS: atom_id res chain seq x y z
N MET A 1 -13.58 22.91 -34.86
CA MET A 1 -14.00 22.05 -35.98
C MET A 1 -12.80 21.84 -36.89
N GLN A 2 -12.26 20.62 -36.91
CA GLN A 2 -11.61 19.97 -38.07
C GLN A 2 -11.17 18.59 -37.58
N THR A 3 -11.96 17.60 -37.95
CA THR A 3 -11.80 16.17 -37.69
C THR A 3 -11.10 15.54 -38.89
N SER A 4 -10.00 14.83 -38.67
CA SER A 4 -9.34 14.03 -39.68
C SER A 4 -9.59 12.55 -39.39
N SER A 5 -10.55 11.99 -40.12
CA SER A 5 -10.92 10.58 -40.17
C SER A 5 -9.91 9.83 -41.03
N PHE A 6 -9.43 8.67 -40.59
CA PHE A 6 -8.68 7.73 -41.43
C PHE A 6 -9.50 6.46 -41.66
N ASN A 7 -9.85 6.24 -42.93
CA ASN A 7 -10.37 4.99 -43.47
C ASN A 7 -9.21 4.01 -43.69
N LEU A 8 -9.41 2.72 -43.36
CA LEU A 8 -8.59 1.63 -43.85
C LEU A 8 -9.47 0.63 -44.61
N SER A 9 -9.09 0.39 -45.85
CA SER A 9 -9.68 -0.60 -46.76
C SER A 9 -8.98 -1.96 -46.61
N ASN A 10 -9.73 -3.01 -46.95
CA ASN A 10 -9.46 -4.43 -46.81
C ASN A 10 -8.22 -4.93 -47.57
N SER A 11 -7.53 -5.93 -47.00
CA SER A 11 -6.99 -7.04 -47.79
C SER A 11 -6.88 -8.32 -46.97
N THR A 12 -7.34 -9.40 -47.60
CA THR A 12 -7.62 -10.76 -47.13
C THR A 12 -6.38 -11.65 -46.97
N ALA A 13 -6.40 -12.57 -45.99
CA ALA A 13 -5.72 -13.86 -46.11
C ALA A 13 -6.46 -14.94 -45.31
N ASN A 14 -7.16 -15.82 -46.03
CA ASN A 14 -7.79 -17.06 -45.57
C ASN A 14 -6.72 -18.11 -45.25
N LEU A 15 -6.71 -18.67 -44.04
CA LEU A 15 -5.95 -19.88 -43.71
C LEU A 15 -6.88 -20.93 -43.09
N LYS A 16 -7.08 -22.04 -43.82
CA LYS A 16 -7.78 -23.26 -43.39
C LYS A 16 -6.94 -24.01 -42.34
N PRO A 17 -7.53 -24.61 -41.29
CA PRO A 17 -6.82 -25.55 -40.44
C PRO A 17 -6.93 -26.99 -40.97
N HIS A 18 -5.79 -27.66 -41.03
CA HIS A 18 -5.58 -29.05 -41.43
C HIS A 18 -6.12 -30.01 -40.35
N ARG A 19 -6.90 -31.02 -40.75
CA ARG A 19 -7.27 -32.18 -39.92
C ARG A 19 -6.05 -33.07 -39.69
N LEU A 20 -5.82 -33.50 -38.45
CA LEU A 20 -5.06 -34.71 -38.11
C LEU A 20 -5.70 -35.42 -36.91
N ASN A 21 -6.06 -36.68 -37.14
CA ASN A 21 -6.25 -37.81 -36.20
C ASN A 21 -5.62 -39.01 -36.96
N PRO A 22 -5.15 -40.12 -36.34
CA PRO A 22 -5.57 -40.66 -35.03
C PRO A 22 -4.45 -41.33 -34.17
N THR A 23 -4.84 -41.76 -32.96
CA THR A 23 -4.37 -42.95 -32.18
C THR A 23 -2.88 -43.26 -32.04
N TYR A 24 -2.37 -43.30 -30.80
CA TYR A 24 -1.70 -44.47 -30.19
C TYR A 24 -1.67 -44.30 -28.64
N LEU A 25 -2.27 -45.26 -27.94
CA LEU A 25 -2.13 -45.47 -26.49
C LEU A 25 -0.78 -46.15 -26.20
N PRO A 26 -0.17 -45.96 -25.02
CA PRO A 26 -0.32 -47.01 -24.00
C PRO A 26 -0.37 -46.51 -22.54
N SER A 27 -1.21 -47.14 -21.72
CA SER A 27 -1.07 -47.30 -20.27
C SER A 27 -0.06 -48.44 -19.96
N PRO A 28 0.34 -48.77 -18.71
CA PRO A 28 0.09 -48.15 -17.39
C PRO A 28 1.38 -47.99 -16.54
N LEU A 29 1.32 -47.33 -15.37
CA LEU A 29 2.12 -47.75 -14.19
C LEU A 29 1.56 -47.11 -12.91
N LYS A 30 0.98 -47.97 -12.07
CA LYS A 30 0.62 -47.70 -10.67
C LYS A 30 1.89 -47.76 -9.84
N SER A 31 2.22 -46.69 -9.13
CA SER A 31 3.13 -46.75 -7.98
C SER A 31 2.43 -46.17 -6.75
N SER A 32 1.93 -47.07 -5.91
CA SER A 32 1.46 -46.78 -4.56
C SER A 32 2.64 -46.32 -3.72
N VAL A 33 2.60 -45.10 -3.19
CA VAL A 33 3.49 -44.65 -2.12
C VAL A 33 2.63 -44.35 -0.90
N ASN A 34 2.71 -45.26 0.07
CA ASN A 34 2.14 -45.12 1.40
C ASN A 34 2.84 -44.00 2.17
N PHE A 35 2.14 -42.92 2.50
CA PHE A 35 2.60 -41.96 3.50
C PHE A 35 2.10 -42.39 4.89
N ARG A 36 3.04 -42.90 5.72
CA ARG A 36 2.86 -43.03 7.17
C ARG A 36 2.98 -41.64 7.82
N PRO A 37 2.11 -41.26 8.76
CA PRO A 37 2.30 -40.04 9.54
C PRO A 37 3.38 -40.26 10.61
N ILE A 38 4.42 -39.42 10.59
CA ILE A 38 5.43 -39.33 11.65
C ILE A 38 4.89 -38.36 12.71
N THR A 39 4.58 -38.89 13.90
CA THR A 39 4.32 -38.12 15.11
C THR A 39 5.64 -37.84 15.84
N PRO A 40 5.92 -36.60 16.29
CA PRO A 40 7.00 -36.36 17.23
C PRO A 40 6.51 -36.56 18.68
N LYS A 41 7.12 -37.52 19.37
CA LYS A 41 7.01 -37.76 20.81
C LYS A 41 7.72 -36.64 21.58
N LEU A 42 7.03 -35.97 22.51
CA LEU A 42 7.65 -35.21 23.60
C LEU A 42 7.88 -36.14 24.81
N PRO A 43 9.00 -36.02 25.55
CA PRO A 43 9.18 -36.74 26.80
C PRO A 43 8.48 -36.03 27.97
N LEU A 44 7.61 -36.80 28.65
CA LEU A 44 7.07 -36.51 29.97
C LEU A 44 8.18 -36.65 31.02
N ILE A 45 8.38 -35.62 31.82
CA ILE A 45 9.07 -35.72 33.11
C ILE A 45 8.01 -35.55 34.20
N CYS A 46 7.71 -36.65 34.88
CA CYS A 46 6.97 -36.68 36.14
C CYS A 46 7.91 -36.29 37.29
N CYS A 47 7.45 -35.39 38.17
CA CYS A 47 7.80 -35.46 39.59
C CYS A 47 6.53 -35.21 40.42
N SER A 48 6.19 -36.21 41.20
CA SER A 48 5.16 -36.21 42.25
C SER A 48 5.69 -35.54 43.52
N SER A 49 4.83 -34.83 44.26
CA SER A 49 4.73 -34.96 45.74
C SER A 49 3.61 -34.10 46.33
N SER A 50 2.65 -34.79 46.94
CA SER A 50 1.71 -34.52 48.05
C SER A 50 1.34 -33.10 48.54
N PRO A 51 0.09 -32.95 49.06
CA PRO A 51 -0.38 -31.74 49.72
C PRO A 51 0.02 -31.72 51.20
N ARG A 52 0.37 -30.55 51.75
CA ARG A 52 0.47 -30.34 53.21
C ARG A 52 -0.34 -29.13 53.64
N ASN A 53 -1.24 -29.39 54.59
CA ASN A 53 -1.78 -28.47 55.57
C ASN A 53 -0.66 -27.71 56.30
N LEU A 54 -0.90 -26.42 56.57
CA LEU A 54 -0.42 -25.64 57.72
C LEU A 54 -1.39 -24.44 57.79
N GLY A 55 -2.23 -24.27 58.80
CA GLY A 55 -1.87 -24.14 60.20
C GLY A 55 -1.75 -22.65 60.51
N HIS A 56 -2.68 -22.14 61.33
CA HIS A 56 -2.64 -20.83 62.00
C HIS A 56 -1.21 -20.42 62.40
N TRP A 57 -0.92 -19.12 62.47
CA TRP A 57 -0.24 -18.51 63.61
C TRP A 57 -0.47 -17.00 63.61
N ILE A 58 -0.86 -16.53 64.80
CA ILE A 58 -1.15 -15.16 65.21
C ILE A 58 0.17 -14.52 65.63
N SER A 59 0.42 -13.30 65.20
CA SER A 59 1.31 -12.38 65.93
C SER A 59 0.97 -10.94 65.58
N THR A 60 0.58 -10.21 66.62
CA THR A 60 0.28 -8.78 66.70
C THR A 60 1.51 -7.91 66.47
N PRO A 61 1.32 -6.63 66.12
CA PRO A 61 2.20 -5.56 66.59
C PRO A 61 1.48 -4.63 67.57
N SER A 62 2.20 -4.24 68.61
CA SER A 62 1.81 -3.30 69.68
C SER A 62 1.82 -1.82 69.23
N PRO A 63 1.24 -0.91 70.04
CA PRO A 63 0.73 0.39 69.60
C PRO A 63 1.77 1.52 69.65
N VAL A 64 1.60 2.50 68.76
CA VAL A 64 2.33 3.80 68.75
C VAL A 64 1.27 4.92 68.85
N PRO A 65 1.51 5.99 69.64
CA PRO A 65 0.45 6.74 70.30
C PRO A 65 -0.27 7.76 69.42
N GLU A 66 -1.51 7.96 69.82
CA GLU A 66 -2.54 8.91 69.38
C GLU A 66 -2.03 10.37 69.41
N ARG A 67 -2.20 11.09 68.29
CA ARG A 67 -2.00 12.54 68.22
C ARG A 67 -3.25 13.20 67.64
N GLN A 68 -3.71 14.19 68.41
CA GLN A 68 -4.92 15.00 68.29
C GLN A 68 -5.35 15.37 66.86
N SER A 69 -6.66 15.28 66.66
CA SER A 69 -7.41 15.87 65.56
C SER A 69 -7.44 17.39 65.68
N ASP A 70 -6.57 18.08 64.95
CA ASP A 70 -6.79 19.49 64.62
C ASP A 70 -7.51 19.57 63.27
N GLY A 71 -8.72 20.11 63.32
CA GLY A 71 -9.56 20.36 62.15
C GLY A 71 -8.86 21.34 61.20
N PHE A 72 -8.46 20.84 60.02
CA PHE A 72 -7.99 21.69 58.95
C PHE A 72 -9.15 22.01 58.01
N GLU A 73 -9.61 23.25 58.10
CA GLU A 73 -10.62 23.87 57.26
C GLU A 73 -10.17 23.87 55.79
N VAL A 74 -10.94 23.25 54.90
CA VAL A 74 -10.70 23.27 53.45
C VAL A 74 -11.05 24.67 52.93
N LYS A 75 -10.06 25.55 52.94
CA LYS A 75 -10.14 26.85 52.28
C LYS A 75 -9.95 26.62 50.78
N ALA A 76 -11.02 26.79 50.00
CA ALA A 76 -10.94 26.85 48.55
C ALA A 76 -9.96 27.98 48.16
N ALA A 77 -8.79 27.60 47.62
CA ALA A 77 -7.89 28.55 47.00
C ALA A 77 -8.58 29.07 45.73
N SER A 78 -9.02 30.32 45.78
CA SER A 78 -9.44 31.09 44.63
C SER A 78 -8.35 31.04 43.57
N VAL A 79 -8.71 30.46 42.42
CA VAL A 79 -7.94 30.56 41.17
C VAL A 79 -7.68 32.05 40.93
N PRO A 80 -6.45 32.50 40.68
CA PRO A 80 -6.24 33.85 40.22
C PRO A 80 -6.85 33.97 38.82
N ASP A 81 -8.03 34.58 38.76
CA ASP A 81 -8.56 35.21 37.55
C ASP A 81 -7.54 36.24 37.10
N SER A 82 -6.75 35.92 36.07
CA SER A 82 -6.16 36.84 35.08
C SER A 82 -5.05 36.15 34.27
N ALA A 83 -5.41 35.48 33.16
CA ALA A 83 -4.57 35.32 31.94
C ALA A 83 -5.16 34.39 30.85
N ASP A 84 -6.31 33.74 31.03
CA ASP A 84 -6.68 32.56 30.20
C ASP A 84 -7.31 32.86 28.81
N GLY A 85 -7.54 34.14 28.46
CA GLY A 85 -8.11 34.52 27.16
C GLY A 85 -7.14 34.43 25.99
N GLY A 86 -5.85 34.72 26.23
CA GLY A 86 -4.79 34.70 25.22
C GLY A 86 -4.38 33.28 24.83
N ASP A 87 -4.26 32.40 25.83
CA ASP A 87 -3.79 31.02 25.65
C ASP A 87 -4.85 30.12 25.02
N ALA A 88 -6.13 30.30 25.35
CA ALA A 88 -7.22 29.59 24.67
C ALA A 88 -7.36 30.00 23.19
N ALA A 89 -7.21 31.29 22.89
CA ALA A 89 -7.26 31.80 21.51
C ALA A 89 -6.03 31.37 20.69
N ALA A 90 -4.83 31.39 21.29
CA ALA A 90 -3.60 30.90 20.67
C ALA A 90 -3.66 29.39 20.42
N LEU A 91 -4.17 28.59 21.37
CA LEU A 91 -4.36 27.15 21.22
C LEU A 91 -5.37 26.82 20.11
N LYS A 92 -6.47 27.58 20.03
CA LYS A 92 -7.47 27.43 18.95
C LYS A 92 -6.88 27.78 17.58
N LYS A 93 -6.08 28.84 17.49
CA LYS A 93 -5.37 29.23 16.26
C LYS A 93 -4.35 28.17 15.83
N SER A 94 -3.62 27.59 16.78
CA SER A 94 -2.67 26.48 16.51
C SER A 94 -3.37 25.24 15.99
N LYS A 95 -4.47 24.80 16.63
CA LYS A 95 -5.26 23.65 16.17
C LYS A 95 -5.90 23.88 14.79
N LEU A 96 -6.37 25.10 14.52
CA LEU A 96 -6.90 25.46 13.20
C LEU A 96 -5.80 25.39 12.14
N MET A 97 -4.62 25.94 12.42
CA MET A 97 -3.48 25.90 11.51
C MET A 97 -3.04 24.47 11.22
N GLU A 98 -2.94 23.61 12.24
CA GLU A 98 -2.65 22.18 12.05
C GLU A 98 -3.69 21.47 11.18
N THR A 99 -4.97 21.81 11.37
CA THR A 99 -6.07 21.25 10.57
C THR A 99 -5.97 21.69 9.10
N VAL A 100 -5.66 22.96 8.85
CA VAL A 100 -5.46 23.50 7.49
C VAL A 100 -4.24 22.87 6.83
N VAL A 101 -3.11 22.76 7.55
CA VAL A 101 -1.90 22.08 7.07
C VAL A 101 -2.21 20.62 6.73
N LEU A 102 -2.90 19.90 7.61
CA LEU A 102 -3.25 18.51 7.34
C LEU A 102 -4.21 18.37 6.14
N GLY A 103 -5.23 19.23 6.06
CA GLY A 103 -6.18 19.27 4.94
C GLY A 103 -5.48 19.54 3.61
N SER A 104 -4.56 20.52 3.57
CA SER A 104 -3.75 20.81 2.39
C SER A 104 -2.83 19.65 1.98
N LEU A 105 -2.24 18.93 2.94
CA LEU A 105 -1.45 17.73 2.65
C LEU A 105 -2.30 16.64 1.99
N PHE A 106 -3.52 16.37 2.48
CA PHE A 106 -4.45 15.45 1.83
C PHE A 106 -4.83 15.91 0.42
N GLY A 107 -5.10 17.22 0.24
CA GLY A 107 -5.37 17.81 -1.07
C GLY A 107 -4.23 17.60 -2.06
N LEU A 108 -2.99 17.93 -1.66
CA LEU A 108 -1.78 17.72 -2.48
C LEU A 108 -1.53 16.25 -2.76
N TRP A 109 -1.73 15.38 -1.77
CA TRP A 109 -1.58 13.93 -1.94
C TRP A 109 -2.49 13.41 -3.05
N TYR A 110 -3.76 13.82 -3.04
CA TYR A 110 -4.73 13.38 -4.04
C TYR A 110 -4.43 14.02 -5.40
N LEU A 111 -4.09 15.31 -5.43
CA LEU A 111 -3.74 16.04 -6.65
C LEU A 111 -2.57 15.40 -7.39
N PHE A 112 -1.44 15.18 -6.70
CA PHE A 112 -0.29 14.52 -7.29
C PHE A 112 -0.61 13.09 -7.71
N ASN A 113 -1.45 12.36 -6.97
CA ASN A 113 -1.84 11.01 -7.35
C ASN A 113 -2.72 10.99 -8.61
N ILE A 114 -3.62 11.97 -8.80
CA ILE A 114 -4.43 12.12 -10.02
C ILE A 114 -3.50 12.37 -11.21
N TYR A 115 -2.64 13.39 -11.12
CA TYR A 115 -1.73 13.75 -12.21
C TYR A 115 -0.77 12.62 -12.55
N PHE A 116 -0.22 11.93 -11.54
CA PHE A 116 0.57 10.72 -11.75
C PHE A 116 -0.20 9.71 -12.60
N ASN A 117 -1.42 9.33 -12.20
CA ASN A 117 -2.17 8.30 -12.91
C ASN A 117 -2.54 8.72 -14.35
N ILE A 118 -2.89 9.99 -14.55
CA ILE A 118 -3.22 10.52 -15.88
C ILE A 118 -1.98 10.51 -16.79
N TYR A 119 -0.88 11.17 -16.39
CA TYR A 119 0.31 11.26 -17.23
C TYR A 119 0.97 9.89 -17.42
N ASN A 120 1.02 9.07 -16.38
CA ASN A 120 1.56 7.72 -16.47
C ASN A 120 0.78 6.85 -17.45
N LYS A 121 -0.57 6.88 -17.40
CA LYS A 121 -1.39 6.16 -18.39
C LYS A 121 -1.20 6.71 -19.80
N GLN A 122 -1.08 8.03 -19.98
CA GLN A 122 -0.80 8.61 -21.29
C GLN A 122 0.55 8.13 -21.87
N VAL A 123 1.58 8.04 -21.03
CA VAL A 123 2.89 7.50 -21.42
C VAL A 123 2.77 6.02 -21.77
N LEU A 124 2.17 5.20 -20.91
CA LEU A 124 2.04 3.76 -21.12
C LEU A 124 1.17 3.39 -22.34
N LYS A 125 0.28 4.27 -22.79
CA LYS A 125 -0.49 4.09 -24.03
C LYS A 125 0.38 4.18 -25.28
N VAL A 126 1.40 5.04 -25.28
CA VAL A 126 2.26 5.29 -26.45
C VAL A 126 3.61 4.56 -26.33
N PHE A 127 4.07 4.31 -25.11
CA PHE A 127 5.32 3.64 -24.78
C PHE A 127 5.01 2.50 -23.78
N PRO A 128 4.59 1.31 -24.28
CA PRO A 128 4.06 0.22 -23.47
C PRO A 128 5.15 -0.61 -22.76
N ASN A 129 6.14 0.05 -22.18
CA ASN A 129 7.30 -0.54 -21.51
C ASN A 129 7.25 -0.21 -20.00
N PRO A 130 6.44 -0.93 -19.21
CA PRO A 130 6.17 -0.57 -17.82
C PRO A 130 7.40 -0.70 -16.91
N ILE A 131 8.36 -1.58 -17.22
CA ILE A 131 9.59 -1.71 -16.42
C ILE A 131 10.40 -0.42 -16.55
N THR A 132 10.67 0.00 -17.79
CA THR A 132 11.35 1.27 -18.09
C THR A 132 10.65 2.47 -17.45
N VAL A 133 9.32 2.60 -17.61
CA VAL A 133 8.57 3.71 -17.04
C VAL A 133 8.69 3.75 -15.52
N THR A 134 8.65 2.59 -14.86
CA THR A 134 8.84 2.49 -13.41
C THR A 134 10.27 2.86 -12.99
N THR A 135 11.27 2.43 -13.75
CA THR A 135 12.68 2.78 -13.50
C THR A 135 12.93 4.26 -13.63
N VAL A 136 12.36 4.93 -14.64
CA VAL A 136 12.43 6.40 -14.79
C VAL A 136 11.79 7.10 -13.60
N GLN A 137 10.65 6.60 -13.10
CA GLN A 137 10.00 7.15 -11.90
C GLN A 137 10.90 7.06 -10.67
N PHE A 138 11.55 5.92 -10.43
CA PHE A 138 12.50 5.79 -9.33
C PHE A 138 13.79 6.59 -9.56
N ALA A 139 14.26 6.73 -10.80
CA ALA A 139 15.44 7.52 -11.14
C ALA A 139 15.21 9.01 -10.81
N VAL A 140 14.11 9.58 -11.31
CA VAL A 140 13.73 10.97 -11.02
C VAL A 140 13.49 11.17 -9.52
N GLY A 141 12.82 10.22 -8.86
CA GLY A 141 12.64 10.26 -7.40
C GLY A 141 13.99 10.27 -6.65
N SER A 142 14.96 9.47 -7.10
CA SER A 142 16.31 9.43 -6.53
C SER A 142 17.05 10.76 -6.72
N VAL A 143 16.90 11.40 -7.89
CA VAL A 143 17.44 12.74 -8.15
C VAL A 143 16.82 13.78 -7.21
N ILE A 144 15.49 13.75 -7.03
CA ILE A 144 14.79 14.66 -6.10
C ILE A 144 15.29 14.46 -4.66
N VAL A 145 15.43 13.21 -4.22
CA VAL A 145 15.98 12.88 -2.89
C VAL A 145 17.41 13.40 -2.75
N PHE A 146 18.26 13.20 -3.76
CA PHE A 146 19.63 13.71 -3.74
C PHE A 146 19.65 15.24 -3.65
N LEU A 147 18.83 15.94 -4.44
CA LEU A 147 18.68 17.40 -4.38
C LEU A 147 18.21 17.88 -3.00
N MET A 148 17.24 17.18 -2.40
CA MET A 148 16.76 17.47 -1.05
C MET A 148 17.88 17.38 0.00
N TRP A 149 18.78 16.41 -0.13
CA TRP A 149 19.93 16.22 0.74
C TRP A 149 21.11 17.17 0.45
N THR A 150 21.34 17.54 -0.81
CA THR A 150 22.41 18.49 -1.17
C THR A 150 22.05 19.92 -0.78
N LEU A 151 20.80 20.31 -0.98
CA LEU A 151 20.25 21.61 -0.58
C LEU A 151 19.93 21.70 0.93
N ASN A 152 20.22 20.64 1.69
CA ASN A 152 20.00 20.55 3.13
C ASN A 152 18.53 20.83 3.56
N LEU A 153 17.58 20.51 2.67
CA LEU A 153 16.14 20.64 2.92
C LEU A 153 15.63 19.55 3.87
N HIS A 154 16.33 18.41 3.94
CA HIS A 154 16.11 17.37 4.94
C HIS A 154 17.46 16.82 5.41
N LYS A 155 17.54 16.45 6.70
CA LYS A 155 18.78 15.96 7.30
C LYS A 155 19.27 14.71 6.55
N ARG A 156 20.55 14.73 6.12
CA ARG A 156 21.17 13.56 5.49
C ARG A 156 21.16 12.39 6.47
N PRO A 157 20.65 11.22 6.05
CA PRO A 157 20.51 10.11 6.96
C PRO A 157 21.88 9.45 7.19
N LYS A 158 22.21 9.20 8.46
CA LYS A 158 23.36 8.39 8.85
C LYS A 158 22.88 6.94 8.92
N ILE A 159 23.16 6.14 7.89
CA ILE A 159 22.66 4.77 7.77
C ILE A 159 23.85 3.82 7.74
N SER A 160 23.87 2.86 8.67
CA SER A 160 24.83 1.76 8.69
C SER A 160 24.52 0.72 7.59
N GLY A 161 25.52 -0.03 7.13
CA GLY A 161 25.31 -1.13 6.18
C GLY A 161 24.29 -2.17 6.68
N ALA A 162 24.26 -2.44 7.99
CA ALA A 162 23.29 -3.34 8.61
C ALA A 162 21.85 -2.80 8.61
N GLN A 163 21.67 -1.47 8.65
CA GLN A 163 20.36 -0.85 8.44
C GLN A 163 19.93 -0.95 6.98
N LEU A 164 20.84 -0.71 6.03
CA LEU A 164 20.53 -0.83 4.60
C LEU A 164 20.09 -2.26 4.24
N LEU A 165 20.78 -3.28 4.74
CA LEU A 165 20.42 -4.68 4.53
C LEU A 165 19.06 -5.03 5.14
N ALA A 166 18.67 -4.40 6.26
CA ALA A 166 17.36 -4.60 6.86
C ALA A 166 16.22 -3.90 6.10
N ILE A 167 16.53 -2.81 5.37
CA ILE A 167 15.56 -2.08 4.52
C ILE A 167 15.41 -2.78 3.17
N LEU A 168 16.41 -3.53 2.71
CA LEU A 168 16.43 -4.19 1.40
C LEU A 168 15.16 -5.03 1.11
N PRO A 169 14.64 -5.87 2.03
CA PRO A 169 13.37 -6.58 1.79
C PRO A 169 12.19 -5.64 1.54
N LEU A 170 12.10 -4.54 2.29
CA LEU A 170 11.06 -3.51 2.11
C LEU A 170 11.19 -2.81 0.75
N ALA A 171 12.42 -2.51 0.32
CA ALA A 171 12.69 -1.90 -0.98
C ALA A 171 12.33 -2.84 -2.13
N MET A 172 12.65 -4.14 -2.04
CA MET A 172 12.29 -5.13 -3.06
C MET A 172 10.76 -5.22 -3.25
N VAL A 173 10.00 -5.41 -2.17
CA VAL A 173 8.53 -5.50 -2.27
C VAL A 173 7.88 -4.18 -2.67
N HIS A 174 8.47 -3.03 -2.29
CA HIS A 174 8.03 -1.71 -2.78
C HIS A 174 8.23 -1.59 -4.29
N THR A 175 9.40 -2.00 -4.79
CA THR A 175 9.73 -1.97 -6.22
C THR A 175 8.75 -2.82 -7.01
N LEU A 176 8.54 -4.07 -6.59
CA LEU A 176 7.59 -4.99 -7.23
C LEU A 176 6.15 -4.47 -7.20
N GLY A 177 5.71 -3.91 -6.07
CA GLY A 177 4.37 -3.35 -5.94
C GLY A 177 4.09 -2.21 -6.92
N ASN A 178 5.05 -1.29 -7.09
CA ASN A 178 4.92 -0.20 -8.05
C ASN A 178 5.05 -0.70 -9.50
N LEU A 179 6.00 -1.60 -9.78
CA LEU A 179 6.16 -2.21 -11.09
C LEU A 179 4.87 -2.89 -11.55
N PHE A 180 4.30 -3.77 -10.72
CA PHE A 180 3.07 -4.48 -11.04
C PHE A 180 1.86 -3.54 -11.18
N THR A 181 1.84 -2.43 -10.44
CA THR A 181 0.84 -1.38 -10.63
C THR A 181 0.98 -0.77 -12.03
N ASN A 182 2.19 -0.43 -12.47
CA ASN A 182 2.44 0.13 -13.80
C ASN A 182 2.19 -0.89 -14.93
N MET A 183 2.50 -2.18 -14.72
CA MET A 183 2.15 -3.24 -15.66
C MET A 183 0.63 -3.34 -15.85
N SER A 184 -0.14 -3.24 -14.76
CA SER A 184 -1.60 -3.19 -14.84
C SER A 184 -2.11 -1.95 -15.57
N LEU A 185 -1.62 -0.76 -15.19
CA LEU A 185 -1.98 0.50 -15.86
C LEU A 185 -1.61 0.51 -17.35
N GLY A 186 -0.60 -0.26 -17.76
CA GLY A 186 -0.27 -0.45 -19.18
C GLY A 186 -1.29 -1.28 -19.95
N LYS A 187 -1.93 -2.25 -19.29
CA LYS A 187 -2.81 -3.24 -19.94
C LYS A 187 -4.30 -2.95 -19.81
N VAL A 188 -4.75 -2.31 -18.73
CA VAL A 188 -6.17 -2.07 -18.45
C VAL A 188 -6.45 -0.60 -18.11
N ALA A 189 -7.72 -0.22 -17.96
CA ALA A 189 -8.09 1.13 -17.54
C ALA A 189 -7.53 1.49 -16.15
N VAL A 190 -7.27 2.78 -15.94
CA VAL A 190 -6.79 3.32 -14.66
C VAL A 190 -7.82 3.02 -13.56
N SER A 191 -9.09 3.31 -13.83
CA SER A 191 -10.21 3.01 -12.95
C SER A 191 -10.21 1.54 -12.53
N PHE A 192 -10.10 0.63 -13.50
CA PHE A 192 -10.13 -0.81 -13.22
C PHE A 192 -8.94 -1.29 -12.39
N THR A 193 -7.73 -0.79 -12.70
CA THR A 193 -6.54 -1.08 -11.87
C THR A 193 -6.78 -0.70 -10.42
N HIS A 194 -7.32 0.50 -10.18
CA HIS A 194 -7.60 0.99 -8.83
C HIS A 194 -8.77 0.25 -8.17
N THR A 195 -9.77 -0.19 -8.92
CA THR A 195 -10.83 -1.08 -8.43
C THR A 195 -10.24 -2.40 -7.93
N ILE A 196 -9.38 -3.08 -8.70
CA ILE A 196 -8.73 -4.32 -8.25
C ILE A 196 -7.85 -4.07 -7.02
N LYS A 197 -7.17 -2.92 -6.96
CA LYS A 197 -6.37 -2.53 -5.79
C LYS A 197 -7.20 -2.34 -4.52
N ALA A 198 -8.54 -2.26 -4.63
CA ALA A 198 -9.43 -2.35 -3.49
C ALA A 198 -9.26 -3.63 -2.66
N MET A 199 -8.69 -4.70 -3.24
CA MET A 199 -8.38 -5.96 -2.54
C MET A 199 -7.20 -5.89 -1.56
N GLU A 200 -6.55 -4.74 -1.39
CA GLU A 200 -5.47 -4.56 -0.40
C GLU A 200 -5.82 -5.11 1.01
N PRO A 201 -7.00 -4.83 1.61
CA PRO A 201 -7.39 -5.42 2.90
C PRO A 201 -7.39 -6.94 2.94
N PHE A 202 -7.81 -7.59 1.85
CA PHE A 202 -7.84 -9.05 1.75
C PHE A 202 -6.44 -9.63 1.94
N PHE A 203 -5.47 -9.15 1.17
CA PHE A 203 -4.07 -9.58 1.30
C PHE A 203 -3.47 -9.17 2.65
N SER A 204 -3.86 -8.03 3.21
CA SER A 204 -3.41 -7.58 4.53
C SER A 204 -3.80 -8.56 5.62
N VAL A 205 -5.05 -9.05 5.61
CA VAL A 205 -5.57 -10.02 6.59
C VAL A 205 -4.86 -11.36 6.44
N VAL A 206 -4.76 -11.88 5.21
CA VAL A 206 -4.09 -13.18 4.94
C VAL A 206 -2.63 -13.14 5.41
N LEU A 207 -1.88 -12.10 5.03
CA LEU A 207 -0.47 -11.99 5.41
C LEU A 207 -0.29 -11.75 6.91
N SER A 208 -1.17 -10.99 7.56
CA SER A 208 -1.10 -10.77 9.01
C SER A 208 -1.39 -12.07 9.78
N ALA A 209 -2.37 -12.85 9.36
CA ALA A 209 -2.63 -14.17 9.96
C ALA A 209 -1.45 -15.12 9.77
N MET A 210 -0.87 -15.19 8.56
CA MET A 210 0.23 -16.10 8.25
C MET A 210 1.57 -15.72 8.92
N PHE A 211 1.93 -14.44 8.94
CA PHE A 211 3.28 -14.01 9.33
C PHE A 211 3.37 -13.34 10.71
N LEU A 212 2.24 -12.84 11.24
CA LEU A 212 2.15 -12.19 12.55
C LEU A 212 1.31 -13.01 13.55
N GLY A 213 0.58 -14.03 13.10
CA GLY A 213 -0.36 -14.79 13.95
C GLY A 213 -1.60 -13.99 14.35
N GLU A 214 -1.87 -12.85 13.71
CA GLU A 214 -3.04 -12.01 13.97
C GLU A 214 -4.28 -12.60 13.28
N MET A 215 -5.01 -13.49 13.95
CA MET A 215 -6.23 -14.08 13.40
C MET A 215 -7.34 -13.02 13.27
N PRO A 216 -7.99 -12.91 12.09
CA PRO A 216 -9.06 -11.94 11.90
C PRO A 216 -10.31 -12.33 12.70
N THR A 217 -11.01 -11.33 13.23
CA THR A 217 -12.34 -11.56 13.80
C THR A 217 -13.35 -11.91 12.70
N PRO A 218 -14.45 -12.60 13.02
CA PRO A 218 -15.50 -12.89 12.04
C PRO A 218 -15.99 -11.63 11.31
N TRP A 219 -16.11 -10.50 12.02
CA TRP A 219 -16.47 -9.20 11.44
C TRP A 219 -15.49 -8.71 10.38
N VAL A 220 -14.17 -8.90 10.61
CA VAL A 220 -13.15 -8.56 9.63
C VAL A 220 -13.33 -9.44 8.39
N VAL A 221 -13.52 -10.75 8.55
CA VAL A 221 -13.73 -11.68 7.44
C VAL A 221 -14.96 -11.33 6.62
N THR A 222 -16.10 -11.08 7.27
CA THR A 222 -17.34 -10.67 6.60
C THR A 222 -17.18 -9.35 5.84
N SER A 223 -16.38 -8.40 6.35
CA SER A 223 -16.10 -7.16 5.62
C SER A 223 -15.27 -7.35 4.34
N LEU A 224 -14.59 -8.49 4.17
CA LEU A 224 -13.85 -8.81 2.93
C LEU A 224 -14.76 -9.31 1.80
N LEU A 225 -15.93 -9.88 2.14
CA LEU A 225 -16.90 -10.38 1.15
C LEU A 225 -17.36 -9.30 0.17
N PRO A 226 -17.84 -8.10 0.61
CA PRO A 226 -18.20 -7.04 -0.34
C PRO A 226 -16.99 -6.52 -1.13
N ILE A 227 -15.78 -6.55 -0.58
CA ILE A 227 -14.57 -6.16 -1.31
C ILE A 227 -14.32 -7.12 -2.47
N ALA A 228 -14.24 -8.42 -2.18
CA ALA A 228 -14.00 -9.46 -3.17
C ALA A 228 -15.13 -9.55 -4.20
N GLY A 229 -16.39 -9.55 -3.73
CA GLY A 229 -17.57 -9.60 -4.58
C GLY A 229 -17.70 -8.38 -5.49
N GLY A 230 -17.45 -7.18 -4.97
CA GLY A 230 -17.47 -5.95 -5.76
C GLY A 230 -16.40 -5.93 -6.85
N VAL A 231 -15.17 -6.36 -6.53
CA VAL A 231 -14.08 -6.47 -7.53
C VAL A 231 -14.38 -7.54 -8.57
N ALA A 232 -14.96 -8.68 -8.18
CA ALA A 232 -15.39 -9.71 -9.13
C ALA A 232 -16.46 -9.18 -10.09
N LEU A 233 -17.50 -8.52 -9.56
CA LEU A 233 -18.59 -7.94 -10.36
C LEU A 233 -18.09 -6.85 -11.33
N ALA A 234 -17.20 -5.97 -10.86
CA ALA A 234 -16.57 -4.97 -11.72
C ALA A 234 -15.71 -5.61 -12.83
N SER A 235 -14.96 -6.66 -12.48
CA SER A 235 -14.09 -7.37 -13.43
C SER A 235 -14.87 -8.08 -14.54
N MET A 236 -16.01 -8.69 -14.23
CA MET A 236 -16.85 -9.39 -15.22
C MET A 236 -17.44 -8.45 -16.27
N THR A 237 -17.53 -7.15 -15.98
CA THR A 237 -18.21 -6.15 -16.82
C THR A 237 -17.27 -5.02 -17.25
N GLU A 238 -15.97 -5.21 -17.09
CA GLU A 238 -14.94 -4.26 -17.49
C GLU A 238 -14.59 -4.42 -18.97
N ALA A 239 -14.79 -3.34 -19.75
CA ALA A 239 -14.51 -3.35 -21.19
C ALA A 239 -13.01 -3.54 -21.52
N SER A 240 -12.13 -3.04 -20.64
CA SER A 240 -10.67 -3.15 -20.83
C SER A 240 -10.06 -4.39 -20.16
N PHE A 241 -10.87 -5.37 -19.74
CA PHE A 241 -10.38 -6.51 -18.95
C PHE A 241 -9.26 -7.26 -19.68
N ASN A 242 -8.16 -7.50 -18.97
CA ASN A 242 -7.02 -8.25 -19.45
C ASN A 242 -6.42 -9.05 -18.30
N TRP A 243 -6.20 -10.36 -18.49
CA TRP A 243 -5.68 -11.24 -17.45
C TRP A 243 -4.32 -10.80 -16.91
N ALA A 244 -3.38 -10.40 -17.77
CA ALA A 244 -2.07 -9.94 -17.33
C ALA A 244 -2.18 -8.65 -16.51
N GLY A 245 -3.04 -7.72 -16.94
CA GLY A 245 -3.31 -6.50 -16.17
C GLY A 245 -4.00 -6.77 -14.83
N PHE A 246 -4.95 -7.69 -14.80
CA PHE A 246 -5.64 -8.11 -13.58
C PHE A 246 -4.69 -8.76 -12.57
N TRP A 247 -3.92 -9.77 -13.00
CA TRP A 247 -2.95 -10.46 -12.14
C TRP A 247 -1.82 -9.55 -11.68
N SER A 248 -1.39 -8.60 -12.52
CA SER A 248 -0.43 -7.57 -12.10
C SER A 248 -1.03 -6.67 -11.00
N ALA A 249 -2.29 -6.24 -11.11
CA ALA A 249 -2.92 -5.49 -10.03
C ALA A 249 -3.03 -6.31 -8.73
N MET A 250 -3.40 -7.59 -8.80
CA MET A 250 -3.43 -8.47 -7.63
C MET A 250 -2.03 -8.67 -7.01
N ALA A 251 -1.00 -8.91 -7.84
CA ALA A 251 0.38 -9.02 -7.39
C ALA A 251 0.89 -7.72 -6.75
N SER A 252 0.42 -6.57 -7.23
CA SER A 252 0.71 -5.27 -6.60
C SER A 252 0.13 -5.17 -5.19
N ASN A 253 -1.08 -5.71 -4.96
CA ASN A 253 -1.70 -5.73 -3.63
C ASN A 253 -0.90 -6.62 -2.69
N LEU A 254 -0.54 -7.82 -3.14
CA LEU A 254 0.28 -8.76 -2.37
C LEU A 254 1.63 -8.14 -1.98
N SER A 255 2.32 -7.50 -2.94
CA SER A 255 3.62 -6.85 -2.71
C SER A 255 3.50 -5.67 -1.75
N ASN A 256 2.50 -4.81 -1.96
CA ASN A 256 2.26 -3.64 -1.11
C ASN A 256 1.90 -4.04 0.33
N GLN A 257 1.08 -5.08 0.52
CA GLN A 257 0.73 -5.55 1.87
C GLN A 257 1.87 -6.33 2.53
N SER A 258 2.68 -7.05 1.75
CA SER A 258 3.92 -7.67 2.25
C SER A 258 4.85 -6.60 2.81
N ARG A 259 5.00 -5.45 2.11
CA ARG A 259 5.74 -4.29 2.65
C ARG A 259 5.22 -3.86 4.01
N ASN A 260 3.90 -3.73 4.16
CA ASN A 260 3.29 -3.28 5.41
C ASN A 260 3.52 -4.28 6.55
N VAL A 261 3.38 -5.58 6.28
CA VAL A 261 3.58 -6.65 7.29
C VAL A 261 5.06 -6.81 7.65
N LEU A 262 5.96 -6.80 6.67
CA LEU A 262 7.40 -6.84 6.90
C LEU A 262 7.85 -5.59 7.67
N SER A 263 7.31 -4.42 7.34
CA SER A 263 7.58 -3.18 8.09
C SER A 263 7.24 -3.34 9.57
N LYS A 264 6.09 -3.93 9.91
CA LYS A 264 5.75 -4.22 11.32
C LYS A 264 6.74 -5.21 11.95
N LYS A 265 7.04 -6.32 11.27
CA LYS A 265 7.89 -7.38 11.80
C LYS A 265 9.35 -6.93 12.05
N PHE A 266 9.87 -6.07 11.17
CA PHE A 266 11.25 -5.59 11.24
C PHE A 266 11.42 -4.29 12.04
N MET A 267 10.41 -3.41 12.08
CA MET A 267 10.47 -2.19 12.89
C MET A 267 10.28 -2.45 14.39
N VAL A 268 9.68 -3.59 14.79
CA VAL A 268 9.58 -4.00 16.20
C VAL A 268 10.93 -4.42 16.80
N LYS A 269 11.96 -4.64 15.98
CA LYS A 269 13.25 -5.22 16.41
C LYS A 269 14.44 -4.25 16.44
N LYS A 270 14.28 -2.96 16.11
CA LYS A 270 15.42 -2.00 16.09
C LYS A 270 15.07 -0.73 16.84
N GLU A 271 15.86 -0.40 17.87
CA GLU A 271 15.75 0.81 18.70
C GLU A 271 16.09 2.12 17.95
N GLU A 272 16.67 2.05 16.75
CA GLU A 272 16.88 3.22 15.89
C GLU A 272 15.78 3.30 14.81
N SER A 273 14.63 3.85 15.17
CA SER A 273 13.55 4.11 14.20
C SER A 273 13.96 5.25 13.25
N LEU A 274 14.20 4.91 11.98
CA LEU A 274 14.35 5.92 10.92
C LEU A 274 13.04 6.69 10.76
N ASP A 275 13.14 8.01 10.52
CA ASP A 275 11.95 8.79 10.19
C ASP A 275 11.36 8.32 8.85
N ASN A 276 10.04 8.44 8.70
CA ASN A 276 9.31 7.93 7.53
C ASN A 276 9.78 8.55 6.20
N ILE A 277 10.25 9.80 6.21
CA ILE A 277 10.72 10.51 5.01
C ILE A 277 12.08 9.94 4.60
N THR A 278 12.99 9.76 5.55
CA THR A 278 14.28 9.09 5.34
C THR A 278 14.08 7.66 4.86
N LEU A 279 13.20 6.89 5.50
CA LEU A 279 12.91 5.52 5.10
C LEU A 279 12.42 5.45 3.65
N PHE A 280 11.47 6.32 3.27
CA PHE A 280 10.99 6.39 1.90
C PHE A 280 12.07 6.82 0.90
N SER A 281 12.93 7.77 1.28
CA SER A 281 14.04 8.26 0.46
C SER A 281 15.03 7.13 0.14
N VAL A 282 15.40 6.34 1.15
CA VAL A 282 16.30 5.19 1.00
C VAL A 282 15.65 4.11 0.15
N ILE A 283 14.38 3.78 0.40
CA ILE A 283 13.62 2.82 -0.41
C ILE A 283 13.60 3.27 -1.88
N THR A 284 13.37 4.55 -2.16
CA THR A 284 13.33 5.08 -3.53
C THR A 284 14.65 4.89 -4.27
N ILE A 285 15.77 5.21 -3.62
CA ILE A 285 17.12 5.04 -4.19
C ILE A 285 17.42 3.56 -4.42
N MET A 286 17.15 2.70 -3.43
CA MET A 286 17.34 1.26 -3.57
C MET A 286 16.47 0.68 -4.68
N SER A 287 15.21 1.10 -4.79
CA SER A 287 14.30 0.68 -5.86
C SER A 287 14.83 1.02 -7.25
N PHE A 288 15.46 2.18 -7.42
CA PHE A 288 16.14 2.51 -8.68
C PHE A 288 17.25 1.52 -8.99
N PHE A 289 18.18 1.28 -8.06
CA PHE A 289 19.29 0.34 -8.28
C PHE A 289 18.86 -1.11 -8.43
N LEU A 290 17.74 -1.53 -7.84
CA LEU A 290 17.16 -2.86 -8.02
C LEU A 290 16.54 -3.02 -9.41
N LEU A 291 15.84 -2.00 -9.92
CA LEU A 291 15.07 -2.11 -11.16
C LEU A 291 15.87 -1.71 -12.43
N ALA A 292 16.87 -0.83 -12.29
CA ALA A 292 17.73 -0.41 -13.38
C ALA A 292 18.41 -1.59 -14.13
N PRO A 293 19.10 -2.54 -13.47
CA PRO A 293 19.70 -3.68 -14.17
C PRO A 293 18.65 -4.56 -14.85
N VAL A 294 17.50 -4.78 -14.22
CA VAL A 294 16.39 -5.55 -14.82
C VAL A 294 15.89 -4.87 -16.09
N THR A 295 15.78 -3.54 -16.09
CA THR A 295 15.38 -2.76 -17.26
C THR A 295 16.37 -2.92 -18.40
N LEU A 296 17.67 -2.79 -18.12
CA LEU A 296 18.72 -2.93 -19.11
C LEU A 296 18.76 -4.35 -19.72
N LEU A 297 18.51 -5.39 -18.91
CA LEU A 297 18.53 -6.78 -19.36
C LEU A 297 17.28 -7.20 -20.15
N THR A 298 16.10 -6.68 -19.79
CA THR A 298 14.82 -7.14 -20.38
C THR A 298 14.35 -6.25 -21.53
N GLU A 299 14.38 -4.94 -21.35
CA GLU A 299 13.85 -3.97 -22.31
C GLU A 299 14.99 -3.25 -23.05
N GLY A 300 16.20 -3.17 -22.47
CA GLY A 300 17.33 -2.44 -23.04
C GLY A 300 17.13 -0.92 -23.02
N VAL A 301 18.00 -0.18 -23.73
CA VAL A 301 17.93 1.29 -23.79
C VAL A 301 16.97 1.74 -24.89
N ARG A 302 15.67 1.44 -24.72
CA ARG A 302 14.60 1.86 -25.66
C ARG A 302 14.04 3.26 -25.42
N VAL A 303 14.66 4.03 -24.52
CA VAL A 303 14.29 5.43 -24.24
C VAL A 303 15.16 6.40 -25.02
N THR A 304 15.86 5.96 -26.07
CA THR A 304 16.64 6.90 -26.90
C THR A 304 15.70 7.71 -27.80
N PRO A 305 16.02 8.99 -28.08
CA PRO A 305 15.26 9.79 -29.03
C PRO A 305 15.12 9.11 -30.40
N ALA A 306 16.20 8.44 -30.86
CA ALA A 306 16.21 7.70 -32.11
C ALA A 306 15.21 6.53 -32.12
N TYR A 307 15.14 5.74 -31.04
CA TYR A 307 14.17 4.65 -30.93
C TYR A 307 12.73 5.20 -30.93
N LEU A 308 12.46 6.23 -30.12
CA LEU A 308 11.13 6.84 -30.03
C LEU A 308 10.68 7.46 -31.37
N GLN A 309 11.58 8.12 -32.11
CA GLN A 309 11.29 8.64 -33.45
C GLN A 309 11.04 7.50 -34.44
N SER A 310 11.87 6.44 -34.42
CA SER A 310 11.69 5.27 -35.28
C SER A 310 10.38 4.53 -35.02
N ALA A 311 9.87 4.61 -33.79
CA ALA A 311 8.57 4.07 -33.40
C ALA A 311 7.39 5.00 -33.71
N GLY A 312 7.63 6.14 -34.38
CA GLY A 312 6.62 7.14 -34.75
C GLY A 312 6.08 7.95 -33.57
N LEU A 313 6.79 7.97 -32.42
CA LEU A 313 6.33 8.63 -31.21
C LEU A 313 6.82 10.08 -31.14
N ASN A 314 5.96 10.97 -30.62
CA ASN A 314 6.36 12.33 -30.32
C ASN A 314 7.28 12.36 -29.09
N VAL A 315 8.59 12.39 -29.34
CA VAL A 315 9.66 12.36 -28.33
C VAL A 315 9.45 13.39 -27.22
N LYS A 316 9.19 14.66 -27.60
CA LYS A 316 8.99 15.76 -26.64
C LYS A 316 7.81 15.48 -25.72
N GLN A 317 6.70 14.99 -26.28
CA GLN A 317 5.51 14.66 -25.51
C GLN A 317 5.74 13.50 -24.54
N VAL A 318 6.44 12.44 -24.98
CA VAL A 318 6.76 11.28 -24.13
C VAL A 318 7.66 11.69 -22.96
N TYR A 319 8.75 12.42 -23.22
CA TYR A 319 9.66 12.84 -22.15
C TYR A 319 8.98 13.79 -21.15
N ILE A 320 8.27 14.82 -21.61
CA ILE A 320 7.61 15.78 -20.72
C ILE A 320 6.57 15.07 -19.84
N ARG A 321 5.72 14.21 -20.43
CA ARG A 321 4.71 13.48 -19.67
C ARG A 321 5.32 12.46 -18.73
N SER A 322 6.40 11.78 -19.14
CA SER A 322 7.12 10.83 -18.30
C SER A 322 7.76 11.53 -17.10
N LEU A 323 8.39 12.69 -17.32
CA LEU A 323 8.96 13.51 -16.26
C LEU A 323 7.88 14.02 -15.29
N LEU A 324 6.77 14.56 -15.80
CA LEU A 324 5.65 15.00 -14.95
C LEU A 324 5.04 13.85 -14.16
N ALA A 325 4.86 12.68 -14.78
CA ALA A 325 4.39 11.47 -14.10
C ALA A 325 5.36 11.06 -12.99
N ALA A 326 6.67 11.09 -13.24
CA ALA A 326 7.70 10.72 -12.28
C ALA A 326 7.81 11.70 -11.08
N ILE A 327 7.74 13.01 -11.33
CA ILE A 327 7.70 14.02 -10.28
C ILE A 327 6.44 13.84 -9.43
N CYS A 328 5.28 13.70 -10.07
CA CYS A 328 4.02 13.47 -9.36
C CYS A 328 4.04 12.14 -8.58
N PHE A 329 4.66 11.09 -9.15
CA PHE A 329 4.83 9.80 -8.49
C PHE A 329 5.59 9.94 -7.18
N HIS A 330 6.77 10.57 -7.22
CA HIS A 330 7.57 10.79 -6.03
C HIS A 330 6.83 11.68 -5.02
N ALA A 331 6.26 12.80 -5.48
CA ALA A 331 5.57 13.77 -4.64
C ALA A 331 4.37 13.15 -3.90
N TYR A 332 3.48 12.40 -4.57
CA TYR A 332 2.33 11.81 -3.90
C TYR A 332 2.76 10.77 -2.85
N GLN A 333 3.81 9.99 -3.13
CA GLN A 333 4.33 9.01 -2.19
C GLN A 333 4.94 9.71 -0.98
N GLN A 334 5.76 10.75 -1.19
CA GLN A 334 6.37 11.52 -0.11
C GLN A 334 5.31 12.18 0.79
N VAL A 335 4.32 12.86 0.20
CA VAL A 335 3.22 13.47 0.96
C VAL A 335 2.43 12.42 1.75
N SER A 336 2.22 11.22 1.20
CA SER A 336 1.61 10.09 1.92
C SER A 336 2.35 9.74 3.22
N TYR A 337 3.69 9.66 3.17
CA TYR A 337 4.51 9.39 4.35
C TYR A 337 4.53 10.56 5.34
N MET A 338 4.47 11.81 4.86
CA MET A 338 4.34 13.00 5.71
C MET A 338 3.01 13.01 6.47
N ILE A 339 1.90 12.62 5.81
CA ILE A 339 0.59 12.47 6.45
C ILE A 339 0.65 11.37 7.50
N LEU A 340 1.25 10.22 7.18
CA LEU A 340 1.37 9.09 8.11
C LEU A 340 2.12 9.43 9.42
N GLN A 341 3.01 10.43 9.40
CA GLN A 341 3.66 10.95 10.61
C GLN A 341 2.73 11.80 11.48
N ARG A 342 1.65 12.35 10.91
CA ARG A 342 0.75 13.32 11.56
C ARG A 342 -0.61 12.73 11.93
N VAL A 343 -0.96 11.58 11.37
CA VAL A 343 -2.27 10.94 11.61
C VAL A 343 -2.13 9.49 11.99
N SER A 344 -3.17 8.93 12.62
CA SER A 344 -3.20 7.50 12.93
C SER A 344 -3.14 6.65 11.64
N PRO A 345 -2.57 5.42 11.69
CA PRO A 345 -2.59 4.51 10.55
C PRO A 345 -4.00 4.22 10.02
N VAL A 346 -5.03 4.26 10.89
CA VAL A 346 -6.44 4.09 10.50
C VAL A 346 -6.92 5.28 9.67
N THR A 347 -6.61 6.52 10.09
CA THR A 347 -6.94 7.74 9.34
C THR A 347 -6.26 7.74 7.98
N HIS A 348 -4.99 7.34 7.92
CA HIS A 348 -4.25 7.21 6.66
C HIS A 348 -4.88 6.16 5.73
N SER A 349 -5.35 5.04 6.28
CA SER A 349 -6.10 4.02 5.52
C SER A 349 -7.40 4.55 4.93
N VAL A 350 -8.20 5.31 5.70
CA VAL A 350 -9.42 5.95 5.19
C VAL A 350 -9.09 6.95 4.08
N GLY A 351 -8.03 7.74 4.26
CA GLY A 351 -7.51 8.65 3.23
C GLY A 351 -7.12 7.93 1.94
N ASN A 352 -6.45 6.78 2.03
CA ASN A 352 -6.14 5.93 0.87
C ASN A 352 -7.41 5.46 0.14
N CYS A 353 -8.48 5.13 0.87
CA CYS A 353 -9.76 4.76 0.29
C CYS A 353 -10.35 5.92 -0.52
N VAL A 354 -10.39 7.13 0.06
CA VAL A 354 -10.89 8.34 -0.62
C VAL A 354 -10.03 8.68 -1.83
N LYS A 355 -8.70 8.65 -1.69
CA LYS A 355 -7.75 8.83 -2.81
C LYS A 355 -8.09 7.91 -3.99
N ARG A 356 -8.37 6.63 -3.71
CA ARG A 356 -8.73 5.64 -4.74
C ARG A 356 -10.02 6.01 -5.44
N VAL A 357 -11.07 6.41 -4.70
CA VAL A 357 -12.34 6.89 -5.26
C VAL A 357 -12.09 8.06 -6.21
N VAL A 358 -11.34 9.07 -5.74
CA VAL A 358 -11.04 10.27 -6.51
C VAL A 358 -10.28 9.94 -7.81
N VAL A 359 -9.27 9.07 -7.75
CA VAL A 359 -8.53 8.64 -8.94
C VAL A 359 -9.40 7.85 -9.91
N ILE A 360 -10.27 6.96 -9.42
CA ILE A 360 -11.20 6.21 -10.27
C ILE A 360 -12.09 7.20 -11.03
N VAL A 361 -12.81 8.07 -10.32
CA VAL A 361 -13.76 9.03 -10.92
C VAL A 361 -13.05 9.96 -11.90
N THR A 362 -11.96 10.60 -11.47
CA THR A 362 -11.22 11.54 -12.34
C THR A 362 -10.64 10.86 -13.58
N SER A 363 -10.16 9.62 -13.45
CA SER A 363 -9.65 8.87 -14.61
C SER A 363 -10.75 8.49 -15.60
N VAL A 364 -11.94 8.11 -15.13
CA VAL A 364 -13.10 7.82 -16.01
C VAL A 364 -13.50 9.07 -16.77
N LEU A 365 -13.63 10.21 -16.09
CA LEU A 365 -14.01 11.49 -16.72
C LEU A 365 -12.95 11.95 -17.72
N PHE A 366 -11.67 11.89 -17.33
CA PHE A 366 -10.56 12.38 -18.16
C PHE A 366 -10.33 11.52 -19.40
N PHE A 367 -10.30 10.19 -19.25
CA PHE A 367 -10.09 9.27 -20.37
C PHE A 367 -11.37 8.95 -21.14
N ARG A 368 -12.53 9.40 -20.66
CA ARG A 368 -13.87 9.04 -21.17
C ARG A 368 -14.01 7.53 -21.33
N THR A 369 -13.53 6.78 -20.33
CA THR A 369 -13.59 5.32 -20.34
C THR A 369 -15.05 4.88 -20.25
N PRO A 370 -15.55 4.00 -21.13
CA PRO A 370 -16.90 3.47 -21.01
C PRO A 370 -16.99 2.59 -19.76
N VAL A 371 -17.90 2.94 -18.84
CA VAL A 371 -18.14 2.18 -17.61
C VAL A 371 -19.59 1.73 -17.62
N SER A 372 -19.82 0.42 -17.54
CA SER A 372 -21.18 -0.13 -17.45
C SER A 372 -21.79 0.18 -16.07
N PRO A 373 -23.13 0.26 -15.95
CA PRO A 373 -23.78 0.43 -14.64
C PRO A 373 -23.39 -0.66 -13.65
N ILE A 374 -23.26 -1.91 -14.11
CA ILE A 374 -22.85 -3.05 -13.28
C ILE A 374 -21.41 -2.88 -12.78
N ASN A 375 -20.49 -2.41 -13.63
CA ASN A 375 -19.12 -2.13 -13.22
C ASN A 375 -19.06 -1.02 -12.16
N SER A 376 -19.90 0.01 -12.31
CA SER A 376 -20.01 1.11 -11.34
C SER A 376 -20.53 0.61 -9.99
N ILE A 377 -21.55 -0.26 -9.99
CA ILE A 377 -22.07 -0.90 -8.78
C ILE A 377 -21.01 -1.78 -8.12
N GLY A 378 -20.34 -2.65 -8.89
CA GLY A 378 -19.26 -3.50 -8.37
C GLY A 378 -18.12 -2.70 -7.75
N THR A 379 -17.69 -1.64 -8.42
CA THR A 379 -16.67 -0.72 -7.91
C THR A 379 -17.14 -0.01 -6.62
N GLY A 380 -18.40 0.46 -6.58
CA GLY A 380 -18.99 1.07 -5.40
C GLY A 380 -19.05 0.12 -4.21
N VAL A 381 -19.51 -1.12 -4.41
CA VAL A 381 -19.58 -2.17 -3.39
C VAL A 381 -18.19 -2.51 -2.86
N ALA A 382 -17.18 -2.60 -3.74
CA ALA A 382 -15.81 -2.88 -3.33
C ALA A 382 -15.26 -1.76 -2.43
N LEU A 383 -15.45 -0.50 -2.81
CA LEU A 383 -14.96 0.66 -2.04
C LEU A 383 -15.71 0.83 -0.72
N ALA A 384 -17.03 0.60 -0.70
CA ALA A 384 -17.82 0.55 0.52
C ALA A 384 -17.33 -0.58 1.47
N GLY A 385 -16.97 -1.73 0.92
CA GLY A 385 -16.34 -2.83 1.67
C GLY A 385 -15.01 -2.43 2.30
N VAL A 386 -14.15 -1.70 1.58
CA VAL A 386 -12.88 -1.19 2.12
C VAL A 386 -13.11 -0.20 3.27
N PHE A 387 -14.12 0.67 3.13
CA PHE A 387 -14.51 1.58 4.19
C PHE A 387 -15.01 0.81 5.42
N LEU A 388 -15.91 -0.16 5.23
CA LEU A 388 -16.42 -1.02 6.30
C LEU A 388 -15.28 -1.76 7.01
N TYR A 389 -14.37 -2.38 6.26
CA TYR A 389 -13.17 -3.03 6.81
C TYR A 389 -12.36 -2.07 7.70
N SER A 390 -12.15 -0.83 7.23
CA SER A 390 -11.41 0.18 7.98
C SER A 390 -12.12 0.56 9.30
N GLN A 391 -13.45 0.60 9.31
CA GLN A 391 -14.24 0.82 10.52
C GLN A 391 -14.16 -0.37 11.48
N VAL A 392 -14.30 -1.60 10.97
CA VAL A 392 -14.22 -2.81 11.80
C VAL A 392 -12.85 -2.95 12.45
N LYS A 393 -11.75 -2.69 11.72
CA LYS A 393 -10.38 -2.69 12.28
C LYS A 393 -10.16 -1.64 13.37
N ARG A 394 -10.98 -0.58 13.42
CA ARG A 394 -10.92 0.47 14.46
C ARG A 394 -11.56 0.00 15.77
N ILE A 395 -12.55 -0.87 15.70
CA ILE A 395 -13.24 -1.42 16.87
C ILE A 395 -12.30 -2.49 17.47
N LYS A 396 -11.50 -2.11 18.47
CA LYS A 396 -10.70 -3.08 19.24
C LYS A 396 -11.66 -4.06 19.92
N PRO A 397 -11.39 -5.38 19.91
CA PRO A 397 -12.11 -6.28 20.82
C PRO A 397 -11.80 -5.83 22.25
N LYS A 398 -12.83 -5.67 23.09
CA LYS A 398 -12.63 -5.61 24.54
C LYS A 398 -11.93 -6.92 24.91
N LYS A 399 -10.74 -6.84 25.49
CA LYS A 399 -10.15 -8.01 26.16
C LYS A 399 -11.15 -8.39 27.27
N ALA A 400 -11.76 -9.55 27.13
CA ALA A 400 -12.55 -10.19 28.17
C ALA A 400 -11.59 -10.77 29.21
#